data_AF-A0A959RPG6-F1
#
_entry.id   AF-A0A959RPG6-F1
#
_cell.length_a   1.000
_cell.length_b   1.000
_cell.length_c   1.000
_cell.angle_alpha   90.00
_cell.angle_beta   90.00
_cell.angle_gamma   90.00
#
_symmetry.space_group_name_H-M   'P 1'
#
loop_
_entity.id
_entity.type
_entity.pdbx_description
1 polymer ?
#
loop_
_entity_poly.entity_id
_entity_poly.type
_entity_poly.pdbx_seq_one_letter_code
_entity_poly.pdbx_strand_id
1 'polypeptide(L)'
;IQNFAQSFLEQKDIALNFSNDMQNLQKTLKIDFRQNIMLIAKEAINNAVKYSDCSKIDIVMNYKNDKFELLISDNGKGFDMQSVKKGNGLKNMKMRAKSIGAEINFKNEDGFLISLTKTKL
;
A
#
# COMPACT_ATOMS: atom_id res chain seq x y z
N ILE A 1 -7.85 -3.16 -5.58
CA ILE A 1 -7.07 -3.56 -4.38
C ILE A 1 -7.94 -4.41 -3.45
N GLN A 2 -9.07 -3.90 -2.97
CA GLN A 2 -9.96 -4.57 -2.03
C GLN A 2 -10.20 -6.06 -2.32
N ASN A 3 -10.71 -6.43 -3.49
CA ASN A 3 -11.01 -7.84 -3.82
C ASN A 3 -9.78 -8.77 -3.74
N PHE A 4 -8.60 -8.26 -4.12
CA PHE A 4 -7.36 -9.03 -3.99
C PHE A 4 -6.96 -9.16 -2.51
N ALA A 5 -6.99 -8.06 -1.77
CA ALA A 5 -6.62 -8.07 -0.36
C ALA A 5 -7.55 -8.98 0.46
N GLN A 6 -8.87 -8.88 0.24
CA GLN A 6 -9.88 -9.68 0.93
C GLN A 6 -9.63 -11.17 0.72
N SER A 7 -9.58 -11.62 -0.54
CA SER A 7 -9.43 -13.05 -0.84
C SER A 7 -8.06 -13.61 -0.42
N PHE A 8 -7.00 -12.80 -0.46
CA PHE A 8 -5.66 -13.24 -0.07
C PHE A 8 -5.49 -13.32 1.45
N LEU A 9 -6.05 -12.36 2.21
CA LEU A 9 -5.92 -12.30 3.66
C LEU A 9 -6.87 -13.26 4.39
N GLU A 10 -8.04 -13.52 3.81
CA GLU A 10 -8.97 -14.53 4.33
C GLU A 10 -8.33 -15.93 4.38
N GLN A 11 -7.55 -16.30 3.36
CA GLN A 11 -6.79 -17.57 3.33
C GLN A 11 -5.66 -17.64 4.37
N LYS A 12 -5.38 -16.54 5.06
CA LYS A 12 -4.30 -16.40 6.04
C LYS A 12 -4.82 -16.06 7.43
N ASP A 13 -6.15 -16.06 7.63
CA ASP A 13 -6.80 -15.68 8.87
C ASP A 13 -6.40 -14.28 9.37
N ILE A 14 -6.17 -13.33 8.43
CA ILE A 14 -5.82 -11.93 8.73
C ILE A 14 -7.00 -11.04 8.40
N ALA A 15 -7.43 -10.22 9.37
CA ALA A 15 -8.53 -9.28 9.18
C ALA A 15 -8.14 -8.14 8.22
N LEU A 16 -9.05 -7.78 7.32
CA LEU A 16 -8.92 -6.61 6.45
C LEU A 16 -9.89 -5.51 6.87
N ASN A 17 -9.37 -4.32 7.11
CA ASN A 17 -10.15 -3.09 7.11
C ASN A 17 -9.83 -2.30 5.83
N PHE A 18 -10.83 -2.05 4.99
CA PHE A 18 -10.67 -1.30 3.75
C PHE A 18 -11.61 -0.11 3.74
N SER A 19 -11.06 1.09 3.64
CA SER A 19 -11.82 2.33 3.51
C SER A 19 -11.36 3.11 2.30
N ASN A 20 -12.30 3.83 1.67
CA ASN A 20 -11.99 4.72 0.58
C ASN A 20 -12.91 5.94 0.56
N ASP A 21 -12.34 7.08 0.15
CA ASP A 21 -13.06 8.31 -0.14
C ASP A 21 -12.61 8.84 -1.50
N MET A 22 -13.35 8.47 -2.56
CA MET A 22 -12.96 8.69 -3.96
C MET A 22 -13.79 9.80 -4.63
N GLN A 23 -13.78 11.00 -4.03
CA GLN A 23 -14.56 12.14 -4.52
C GLN A 23 -14.13 12.60 -5.91
N ASN A 24 -15.09 13.03 -6.74
CA ASN A 24 -14.84 13.65 -8.05
C ASN A 24 -13.97 12.82 -9.00
N LEU A 25 -14.08 11.49 -8.94
CA LEU A 25 -13.40 10.58 -9.88
C LEU A 25 -14.05 10.61 -11.28
N GLN A 26 -14.23 11.79 -11.87
CA GLN A 26 -14.65 11.94 -13.27
C GLN A 26 -13.48 11.82 -14.26
N LYS A 27 -12.23 11.76 -13.77
CA LYS A 27 -11.04 11.48 -14.58
C LYS A 27 -10.55 10.07 -14.30
N THR A 28 -10.73 9.21 -15.31
CA THR A 28 -10.14 7.88 -15.40
C THR A 28 -8.65 7.94 -15.06
N LEU A 29 -8.27 7.46 -13.87
CA LEU A 29 -6.86 7.28 -13.51
C LEU A 29 -6.15 6.58 -14.67
N LYS A 30 -4.99 7.08 -15.11
CA LYS A 30 -4.24 6.45 -16.20
C LYS A 30 -3.98 4.97 -15.89
N ILE A 31 -4.00 4.12 -16.90
CA ILE A 31 -3.84 2.67 -16.70
C ILE A 31 -2.52 2.34 -15.98
N ASP A 32 -1.44 3.03 -16.35
CA ASP A 32 -0.12 2.90 -15.71
C ASP A 32 -0.15 3.28 -14.24
N PHE A 33 -0.92 4.31 -13.87
CA PHE A 33 -1.10 4.73 -12.48
C PHE A 33 -1.75 3.59 -11.67
N ARG A 34 -2.85 3.04 -12.19
CA ARG A 34 -3.57 1.93 -11.55
C ARG A 34 -2.69 0.69 -11.42
N GLN A 35 -1.94 0.32 -12.45
CA GLN A 35 -1.07 -0.87 -12.43
C GLN A 35 0.05 -0.75 -11.40
N ASN A 36 0.74 0.39 -11.35
CA ASN A 36 1.83 0.60 -10.39
C ASN A 36 1.31 0.61 -8.94
N ILE A 37 0.17 1.24 -8.68
CA ILE A 37 -0.48 1.20 -7.36
C ILE A 37 -0.84 -0.23 -6.97
N MET A 38 -1.44 -1.00 -7.87
CA MET A 38 -1.79 -2.40 -7.60
C MET A 38 -0.57 -3.24 -7.25
N LEU A 39 0.56 -3.04 -7.95
CA LEU A 39 1.81 -3.76 -7.66
C LEU A 39 2.45 -3.34 -6.34
N ILE A 40 2.39 -2.05 -5.99
CA ILE A 40 2.84 -1.54 -4.68
C ILE A 40 1.99 -2.18 -3.57
N ALA A 41 0.67 -2.17 -3.70
CA ALA A 41 -0.22 -2.75 -2.69
C ALA A 41 -0.04 -4.27 -2.54
N LYS A 42 0.17 -4.99 -3.65
CA LYS A 42 0.48 -6.42 -3.59
C LYS A 42 1.77 -6.70 -2.81
N GLU A 43 2.82 -5.93 -3.06
CA GLU A 43 4.10 -6.08 -2.37
C GLU A 43 3.94 -5.75 -0.87
N ALA A 44 3.24 -4.68 -0.54
CA ALA A 44 2.90 -4.27 0.82
C ALA A 44 2.22 -5.40 1.61
N ILE A 45 1.11 -5.92 1.07
CA ILE A 45 0.31 -6.96 1.70
C ILE A 45 1.13 -8.26 1.86
N ASN A 46 1.92 -8.62 0.84
CA ASN A 46 2.79 -9.80 0.93
C ASN A 46 3.86 -9.63 2.03
N ASN A 47 4.42 -8.44 2.18
CA ASN A 47 5.43 -8.19 3.19
C ASN A 47 4.84 -8.25 4.61
N ALA A 48 3.64 -7.71 4.82
CA ALA A 48 2.93 -7.85 6.10
C ALA A 48 2.71 -9.34 6.44
N VAL A 49 2.07 -10.09 5.53
CA VAL A 49 1.78 -11.53 5.70
C VAL A 49 3.04 -12.36 5.98
N LYS A 50 4.17 -12.05 5.34
CA LYS A 50 5.41 -12.84 5.48
C LYS A 50 6.24 -12.46 6.70
N TYR A 51 6.21 -11.20 7.11
CA TYR A 51 7.25 -10.67 7.99
C TYR A 51 6.71 -10.02 9.27
N SER A 52 5.48 -9.52 9.28
CA SER A 52 4.99 -8.72 10.42
C SER A 52 4.30 -9.52 11.52
N ASP A 53 3.86 -10.76 11.24
CA ASP A 53 3.06 -11.56 12.18
C ASP A 53 1.77 -10.81 12.63
N CYS A 54 1.21 -10.01 11.72
CA CYS A 54 0.01 -9.21 11.96
C CYS A 54 -1.25 -10.08 11.97
N SER A 55 -2.24 -9.66 12.75
CA SER A 55 -3.60 -10.20 12.71
C SER A 55 -4.58 -9.32 11.92
N LYS A 56 -4.16 -8.09 11.58
CA LYS A 56 -4.98 -7.11 10.86
C LYS A 56 -4.14 -6.26 9.92
N ILE A 57 -4.71 -5.95 8.76
CA ILE A 57 -4.23 -4.95 7.82
C ILE A 57 -5.32 -3.90 7.58
N ASP A 58 -4.95 -2.63 7.69
CA ASP A 58 -5.77 -1.48 7.33
C ASP A 58 -5.30 -0.89 5.99
N ILE A 59 -6.23 -0.66 5.07
CA ILE A 59 -5.98 -0.03 3.79
C ILE A 59 -6.93 1.17 3.65
N VAL A 60 -6.34 2.35 3.43
CA VAL A 60 -7.07 3.59 3.17
C VAL A 60 -6.70 4.09 1.79
N MET A 61 -7.70 4.36 0.95
CA MET A 61 -7.49 4.93 -0.38
C MET A 61 -8.35 6.17 -0.58
N ASN A 62 -7.71 7.33 -0.69
CA ASN A 62 -8.41 8.60 -0.83
C ASN A 62 -8.04 9.29 -2.14
N TYR A 63 -9.05 9.91 -2.75
CA TYR A 63 -8.87 10.86 -3.84
C TYR A 63 -9.74 12.09 -3.58
N LYS A 64 -9.09 13.23 -3.31
CA LYS A 64 -9.76 14.50 -3.02
C LYS A 64 -8.86 15.67 -3.39
N ASN A 65 -9.43 16.74 -3.96
CA ASN A 65 -8.71 17.97 -4.32
C ASN A 65 -7.46 17.70 -5.21
N ASP A 66 -7.58 16.82 -6.20
CA ASP A 66 -6.49 16.34 -7.07
C ASP A 66 -5.28 15.76 -6.31
N LYS A 67 -5.53 15.22 -5.11
CA LYS A 67 -4.56 14.49 -4.32
C LYS A 67 -5.03 13.05 -4.17
N PHE A 68 -4.16 12.13 -4.57
CA PHE A 68 -4.30 10.72 -4.30
C PHE A 68 -3.46 10.34 -3.09
N GLU A 69 -4.02 9.50 -2.24
CA GLU A 69 -3.36 8.90 -1.10
C GLU A 69 -3.73 7.41 -1.03
N LEU A 70 -2.72 6.58 -0.81
CA LEU A 70 -2.88 5.19 -0.42
C LEU A 70 -2.05 4.96 0.85
N LEU A 71 -2.73 4.57 1.92
CA LEU A 71 -2.12 4.12 3.16
C LEU A 71 -2.36 2.62 3.31
N ILE A 72 -1.31 1.88 3.64
CA ILE A 72 -1.39 0.45 4.00
C ILE A 72 -0.62 0.29 5.29
N SER A 73 -1.30 -0.15 6.34
CA SER A 73 -0.70 -0.43 7.64
C SER A 73 -1.08 -1.81 8.15
N ASP A 74 -0.18 -2.45 8.87
CA ASP A 74 -0.47 -3.67 9.63
C ASP A 74 -0.25 -3.44 11.12
N ASN A 75 -0.79 -4.32 11.98
CA ASN A 75 -0.64 -4.26 13.43
C ASN A 75 0.41 -5.24 13.99
N GLY A 76 1.35 -5.68 13.15
CA GLY A 76 2.36 -6.65 13.52
C GLY A 76 3.53 -6.02 14.30
N LYS A 77 4.64 -6.74 14.38
CA LYS A 77 5.87 -6.28 15.06
C LYS A 77 6.66 -5.20 14.29
N GLY A 78 6.09 -4.68 13.21
CA GLY A 78 6.83 -3.92 12.19
C GLY A 78 7.92 -4.77 11.54
N PHE A 79 8.92 -4.13 10.93
CA PHE A 79 10.07 -4.87 10.41
C PHE A 79 11.40 -4.17 10.57
N ASP A 80 12.46 -4.96 10.62
CA ASP A 80 13.82 -4.44 10.55
C ASP A 80 14.10 -3.91 9.13
N MET A 81 14.11 -2.59 9.00
CA MET A 81 14.43 -1.93 7.73
C MET A 81 15.81 -2.34 7.18
N GLN A 82 16.75 -2.83 8.00
CA GLN A 82 18.04 -3.33 7.54
C GLN A 82 17.92 -4.71 6.87
N SER A 83 17.12 -5.62 7.42
CA SER A 83 16.78 -6.90 6.79
C SER A 83 16.08 -6.73 5.45
N VAL A 84 15.15 -5.76 5.34
CA VAL A 84 14.39 -5.49 4.11
C VAL A 84 15.24 -4.80 3.03
N LYS A 85 16.28 -4.03 3.41
CA LYS A 85 17.27 -3.50 2.44
C LYS A 85 18.01 -4.59 1.66
N LYS A 86 18.06 -5.84 2.17
CA LYS A 86 18.61 -6.99 1.42
C LYS A 86 17.66 -7.51 0.34
N GLY A 87 16.37 -7.20 0.43
CA GLY A 87 15.35 -7.55 -0.56
C GLY A 87 15.13 -6.45 -1.62
N ASN A 88 14.59 -6.83 -2.77
CA ASN A 88 14.25 -5.88 -3.84
C ASN A 88 12.88 -5.20 -3.65
N GLY A 89 12.08 -5.59 -2.65
CA GLY A 89 10.68 -5.16 -2.45
C GLY A 89 10.51 -3.64 -2.31
N LEU A 90 11.11 -3.03 -1.28
CA LEU A 90 11.04 -1.58 -1.06
C LEU A 90 11.63 -0.78 -2.23
N LYS A 91 12.73 -1.27 -2.82
CA LYS A 91 13.36 -0.66 -4.00
C LYS A 91 12.39 -0.65 -5.19
N ASN A 92 11.72 -1.77 -5.45
CA ASN A 92 10.73 -1.89 -6.52
C ASN A 92 9.52 -0.98 -6.28
N MET A 93 9.03 -0.88 -5.03
CA MET A 93 7.95 0.04 -4.70
C MET A 93 8.36 1.50 -4.91
N LYS A 94 9.57 1.90 -4.52
CA LYS A 94 10.12 3.24 -4.79
C LYS A 94 10.22 3.54 -6.28
N MET A 95 10.71 2.59 -7.09
CA MET A 95 10.82 2.77 -8.54
C MET A 95 9.44 2.94 -9.20
N ARG A 96 8.44 2.16 -8.77
CA ARG A 96 7.06 2.26 -9.26
C ARG A 96 6.36 3.55 -8.84
N ALA A 97 6.58 4.01 -7.61
CA ALA A 97 6.07 5.30 -7.16
C ALA A 97 6.67 6.44 -8.01
N LYS A 98 8.00 6.40 -8.23
CA LYS A 98 8.69 7.38 -9.07
C LYS A 98 8.19 7.38 -10.52
N SER A 99 7.95 6.20 -11.12
CA SER A 99 7.49 6.11 -12.53
C SER A 99 6.11 6.75 -12.76
N ILE A 100 5.28 6.80 -11.72
CA ILE A 100 3.96 7.43 -11.77
C ILE A 100 3.94 8.84 -11.17
N GLY A 101 5.10 9.40 -10.83
CA GLY A 101 5.24 10.72 -10.22
C GLY A 101 4.51 10.81 -8.88
N ALA A 102 4.61 9.76 -8.07
CA ALA A 102 4.12 9.69 -6.69
C ALA A 102 5.30 9.59 -5.72
N GLU A 103 5.07 10.02 -4.48
CA GLU A 103 6.01 9.88 -3.38
C GLU A 103 5.61 8.70 -2.51
N ILE A 104 6.59 7.92 -2.04
CA ILE A 104 6.35 6.78 -1.17
C ILE A 104 7.23 6.84 0.07
N ASN A 105 6.61 6.65 1.23
CA ASN A 105 7.23 6.67 2.55
C ASN A 105 6.94 5.38 3.31
N PHE A 106 7.85 5.03 4.21
CA PHE A 106 7.85 3.80 4.97
C PHE A 106 8.18 4.12 6.43
N LYS A 107 7.38 3.61 7.38
CA LYS A 107 7.58 3.84 8.82
C LYS A 107 7.23 2.58 9.61
N ASN A 108 7.93 2.36 10.72
CA ASN A 108 7.44 1.47 11.76
C ASN A 108 6.61 2.31 12.75
N GLU A 109 5.37 1.93 12.97
CA GLU A 109 4.40 2.64 13.83
C GLU A 109 3.40 1.60 14.35
N ASP A 110 3.73 0.96 15.47
CA ASP A 110 2.98 -0.18 16.04
C ASP A 110 2.62 -1.27 15.01
N GLY A 111 3.60 -1.54 14.14
CA GLY A 111 3.42 -2.26 12.89
C GLY A 111 4.23 -1.61 11.78
N PHE A 112 3.88 -1.88 10.52
CA PHE A 112 4.49 -1.21 9.39
C PHE A 112 3.48 -0.39 8.59
N LEU A 113 3.85 0.86 8.29
CA LEU A 113 3.06 1.81 7.51
C LEU A 113 3.76 2.13 6.18
N ILE A 114 2.99 2.02 5.11
CA ILE A 114 3.32 2.52 3.77
C ILE A 114 2.37 3.65 3.44
N SER A 115 2.93 4.80 3.05
CA SER A 115 2.17 5.93 2.54
C SER A 115 2.62 6.27 1.13
N LEU A 116 1.70 6.21 0.17
CA LEU A 116 1.91 6.63 -1.22
C LEU A 116 1.02 7.84 -1.49
N THR A 117 1.63 8.96 -1.88
CA THR A 117 0.91 10.20 -2.16
C THR A 117 1.23 10.72 -3.55
N LYS A 118 0.24 11.31 -4.23
CA LYS A 118 0.45 12.06 -5.47
C LYS A 118 -0.40 13.31 -5.44
N THR A 119 0.25 14.46 -5.61
CA THR A 119 -0.43 15.74 -5.82
C THR A 119 -0.52 16.03 -7.32
N LYS A 120 -1.65 16.62 -7.77
CA LYS A 120 -1.91 17.02 -9.16
C LYS A 120 -1.88 15.81 -10.10
N LEU A 121 -3.00 15.08 -10.13
CA LEU A 121 -3.19 13.87 -10.95
C LEU A 121 -3.41 14.15 -12.44
#